data_AF-A0A0G4MJI3-F1
#
_entry.id   AF-A0A0G4MJI3-F1
#
_cell.length_a   1.000
_cell.length_b   1.000
_cell.length_c   1.000
_cell.angle_alpha   90.00
_cell.angle_beta   90.00
_cell.angle_gamma   90.00
#
_symmetry.space_group_name_H-M   'P 1'
#
loop_
_entity.id
_entity.type
_entity.pdbx_description
1 polymer ?
#
loop_
_entity_poly.entity_id
_entity_poly.type
_entity_poly.pdbx_seq_one_letter_code
_entity_poly.pdbx_strand_id
1 'polypeptide(L)'
;ILDLAGKTVADLSECPMFIMDEADKLLSIEFTPVIEQLLQFHPKDRQVMLFSATFPLSVKDFSDKNMANPYEINLMDELTLRGITQYYAFVEEKQKVHCLNTLFSKLQINQSIIFCNSTNRVELLAKKI
;
A
#
# COMPACT_ATOMS: atom_id res chain seq x y z
N ILE A 1 6.32 -17.55 -1.89
CA ILE A 1 7.36 -17.73 -2.95
C ILE A 1 8.73 -17.98 -2.33
N LEU A 2 9.24 -17.11 -1.44
CA LEU A 2 10.54 -17.31 -0.78
C LEU A 2 10.69 -18.71 -0.16
N ASP A 3 9.70 -19.18 0.60
CA ASP A 3 9.72 -20.54 1.18
C ASP A 3 9.77 -21.66 0.12
N LEU A 4 9.08 -21.49 -1.02
CA LEU A 4 9.09 -22.46 -2.11
C LEU A 4 10.46 -22.49 -2.81
N ALA A 5 11.09 -21.32 -2.99
CA ALA A 5 12.43 -21.22 -3.55
C ALA A 5 13.49 -21.80 -2.59
N GLY A 6 13.38 -21.50 -1.29
CA GLY A 6 14.27 -22.05 -0.25
C GLY A 6 14.18 -23.57 -0.10
N LYS A 7 13.00 -24.15 -0.35
CA LYS A 7 12.78 -25.61 -0.37
C LYS A 7 13.05 -26.26 -1.73
N THR A 8 13.61 -25.52 -2.70
CA THR A 8 13.87 -25.97 -4.07
C THR A 8 12.64 -26.55 -4.78
N VAL A 9 11.44 -26.12 -4.39
CA VAL A 9 10.17 -26.50 -5.03
C VAL A 9 9.90 -25.61 -6.24
N ALA A 10 10.33 -24.35 -6.17
CA ALA A 10 10.26 -23.38 -7.26
C ALA A 10 11.67 -22.92 -7.61
N ASP A 11 12.10 -23.18 -8.85
CA ASP A 11 13.36 -22.65 -9.38
C ASP A 11 13.09 -21.32 -10.09
N LEU A 12 13.81 -20.28 -9.66
CA LEU A 12 13.70 -18.91 -10.17
C LEU A 12 14.95 -18.50 -10.96
N SER A 13 15.90 -19.42 -11.16
CA SER A 13 17.20 -19.17 -11.81
C SER A 13 17.08 -18.78 -13.29
N GLU A 14 15.96 -19.13 -13.94
CA GLU A 14 15.63 -18.78 -15.33
C GLU A 14 14.52 -17.72 -15.41
N CYS A 15 14.30 -16.95 -14.33
CA CYS A 15 13.30 -15.88 -14.28
C CYS A 15 13.97 -14.50 -14.46
N PRO A 16 14.06 -13.96 -15.69
CA PRO A 16 14.78 -12.73 -15.97
C PRO A 16 14.03 -11.46 -15.54
N MET A 17 12.79 -11.56 -15.05
CA MET A 17 11.99 -10.40 -14.65
C MET A 17 11.50 -10.53 -13.22
N PHE A 18 11.62 -9.44 -12.46
CA PHE A 18 11.11 -9.32 -11.11
C PHE A 18 10.18 -8.10 -11.02
N ILE A 19 8.88 -8.34 -10.88
CA ILE A 19 7.86 -7.29 -10.91
C ILE A 19 7.22 -7.18 -9.53
N MET A 20 7.20 -5.96 -8.98
CA MET A 20 6.49 -5.64 -7.74
C MET A 20 5.37 -4.67 -8.02
N ASP A 21 4.15 -5.09 -7.72
CA ASP A 21 2.98 -4.22 -7.62
C ASP A 21 2.73 -3.85 -6.16
N GLU A 22 2.23 -2.64 -5.90
CA GLU A 22 2.18 -2.03 -4.57
C GLU A 22 3.54 -2.05 -3.85
N ALA A 23 4.59 -1.59 -4.54
CA ALA A 23 5.97 -1.70 -4.04
C ALA A 23 6.20 -0.96 -2.71
N ASP A 24 5.44 0.10 -2.41
CA ASP A 24 5.47 0.78 -1.10
C ASP A 24 5.08 -0.13 0.07
N LYS A 25 4.13 -1.05 -0.12
CA LYS A 25 3.76 -2.07 0.88
C LYS A 25 4.76 -3.22 0.92
N LEU A 26 5.23 -3.68 -0.24
CA LEU A 26 6.18 -4.80 -0.32
C LEU A 26 7.57 -4.43 0.20
N LEU A 27 7.93 -3.15 0.13
CA LEU A 27 9.18 -2.58 0.65
C LEU A 27 8.96 -1.88 1.99
N SER A 28 7.99 -2.37 2.78
CA SER A 28 7.90 -2.01 4.20
C SER A 28 9.11 -2.56 4.96
N ILE A 29 9.32 -2.05 6.17
CA ILE A 29 10.40 -2.51 7.05
C ILE A 29 10.31 -4.02 7.33
N GLU A 30 9.10 -4.57 7.43
CA GLU A 30 8.92 -6.00 7.68
C GLU A 30 9.21 -6.88 6.46
N PHE A 31 8.88 -6.41 5.25
CA PHE A 31 8.94 -7.22 4.03
C PHE A 31 10.22 -7.04 3.21
N THR A 32 10.91 -5.90 3.32
CA THR A 32 12.15 -5.64 2.58
C THR A 32 13.18 -6.78 2.69
N PRO A 33 13.49 -7.34 3.88
CA PRO A 33 14.46 -8.43 4.00
C PRO A 33 14.02 -9.71 3.26
N VAL A 34 12.71 -9.94 3.16
CA VAL A 34 12.14 -11.10 2.46
C VAL A 34 12.30 -10.92 0.94
N ILE A 35 12.06 -9.72 0.43
CA ILE A 35 12.23 -9.39 -0.98
C ILE A 35 13.71 -9.47 -1.39
N GLU A 36 14.62 -8.94 -0.56
CA GLU A 36 16.07 -9.03 -0.83
C GLU A 36 16.56 -10.48 -0.88
N GLN A 37 16.06 -11.35 -0.01
CA GLN A 37 16.37 -12.79 -0.06
C GLN A 37 15.80 -13.43 -1.32
N LEU A 38 14.57 -13.09 -1.70
CA LEU A 38 13.92 -13.63 -2.89
C LEU A 38 14.68 -13.26 -4.18
N LEU A 39 15.24 -12.04 -4.24
CA LEU A 39 16.09 -11.59 -5.34
C LEU A 39 17.36 -12.43 -5.52
N GLN A 40 17.87 -13.09 -4.47
CA GLN A 40 19.06 -13.94 -4.57
C GLN A 40 18.81 -15.24 -5.36
N PHE A 41 17.54 -15.67 -5.44
CA PHE A 41 17.15 -16.85 -6.24
C PHE A 41 16.98 -16.54 -7.72
N HIS A 42 16.96 -15.26 -8.10
CA HIS A 42 16.81 -14.82 -9.50
C HIS A 42 18.19 -14.62 -10.15
N PRO A 43 18.28 -14.69 -11.50
CA PRO A 43 19.47 -14.28 -12.25
C PRO A 43 20.00 -12.92 -11.80
N LYS A 44 21.33 -12.74 -11.85
CA LYS A 44 21.95 -11.44 -11.56
C LYS A 44 21.57 -10.38 -12.60
N ASP A 45 21.46 -10.78 -13.86
CA ASP A 45 21.05 -9.93 -14.97
C ASP A 45 19.54 -10.02 -15.18
N ARG A 46 18.79 -9.48 -14.21
CA ARG A 46 17.33 -9.47 -14.21
C ARG A 46 16.82 -8.04 -14.37
N GLN A 47 15.72 -7.90 -15.08
CA GLN A 47 14.94 -6.67 -15.14
C GLN A 47 14.04 -6.57 -13.91
N VAL A 48 14.17 -5.48 -13.15
CA VAL A 48 13.28 -5.19 -12.02
C VAL A 48 12.28 -4.11 -12.45
N MET A 49 11.01 -4.27 -12.09
CA MET A 49 9.95 -3.29 -12.35
C MET A 49 9.18 -3.03 -11.05
N LEU A 50 9.02 -1.75 -10.71
CA LEU A 50 8.30 -1.29 -9.52
C LEU A 50 7.06 -0.51 -9.94
N PHE A 51 5.91 -0.91 -9.43
CA PHE A 51 4.65 -0.18 -9.55
C PHE A 51 4.18 0.18 -8.15
N SER A 52 3.95 1.47 -7.91
CA SER A 52 3.56 1.97 -6.60
C SER A 52 2.77 3.26 -6.73
N ALA A 53 1.77 3.43 -5.87
CA ALA A 53 1.02 4.68 -5.77
C ALA A 53 1.78 5.76 -5.00
N THR A 54 2.69 5.36 -4.10
CA THR A 54 3.53 6.27 -3.33
C THR A 54 5.02 5.92 -3.50
N PHE A 55 5.89 6.91 -3.29
CA PHE A 55 7.34 6.73 -3.45
C PHE A 55 8.10 7.14 -2.18
N PRO A 56 7.98 6.37 -1.07
CA PRO A 56 8.73 6.63 0.14
C PRO A 56 10.22 6.33 -0.04
N LEU A 57 11.05 6.78 0.91
CA LEU A 57 12.50 6.56 0.88
C LEU A 57 12.88 5.07 0.75
N SER A 58 12.13 4.15 1.36
CA SER A 58 12.41 2.72 1.25
C SER A 58 12.31 2.17 -0.17
N VAL A 59 11.34 2.65 -0.96
CA VAL A 59 11.20 2.28 -2.38
C VAL A 59 12.36 2.84 -3.18
N LYS A 60 12.74 4.09 -2.91
CA LYS A 60 13.90 4.74 -3.55
C LYS A 60 15.20 4.01 -3.24
N ASP A 61 15.48 3.72 -1.97
CA ASP A 61 16.69 3.03 -1.54
C ASP A 61 16.80 1.64 -2.18
N PHE A 62 15.67 0.93 -2.28
CA PHE A 62 15.60 -0.36 -2.96
C PHE A 62 15.89 -0.22 -4.46
N SER A 63 15.29 0.77 -5.13
CA SER A 63 15.50 1.05 -6.54
C SER A 63 16.98 1.35 -6.82
N ASP A 64 17.58 2.26 -6.05
CA ASP A 64 18.99 2.65 -6.19
C ASP A 64 19.96 1.49 -5.99
N LYS A 65 19.61 0.53 -5.11
CA LYS A 65 20.44 -0.65 -4.82
C LYS A 65 20.28 -1.79 -5.83
N ASN A 66 19.08 -2.00 -6.36
CA ASN A 66 18.73 -3.24 -7.09
C ASN A 66 18.39 -3.01 -8.57
N MET A 67 18.24 -1.77 -9.03
CA MET A 67 17.90 -1.43 -10.40
C MET A 67 19.08 -0.71 -11.07
N ALA A 68 19.51 -1.19 -12.23
CA ALA A 68 20.54 -0.50 -13.03
C ALA A 68 19.89 0.53 -13.96
N ASN A 69 20.16 1.82 -13.73
CA ASN A 69 19.65 2.94 -14.53
C ASN A 69 18.13 2.85 -14.82
N PRO A 70 17.28 2.81 -13.76
CA PRO A 70 15.84 2.67 -13.96
C PRO A 70 15.24 3.88 -14.69
N TYR A 71 14.28 3.61 -15.57
CA TYR A 71 13.46 4.66 -16.16
C TYR A 71 12.28 4.97 -15.23
N GLU A 72 12.21 6.18 -14.72
CA GLU A 72 11.14 6.61 -13.81
C GLU A 72 10.01 7.29 -14.60
N ILE A 73 8.79 6.76 -14.47
CA ILE A 73 7.57 7.38 -14.98
C ILE A 73 6.76 7.84 -13.78
N ASN A 74 6.93 9.10 -13.38
CA ASN A 74 6.12 9.71 -12.35
C ASN A 74 5.02 10.56 -13.00
N LEU A 75 3.76 10.17 -12.78
CA LEU A 75 2.58 10.87 -13.30
C LEU A 75 2.06 11.94 -12.32
N MET A 76 2.70 12.13 -11.16
CA MET A 76 2.31 13.09 -10.13
C MET A 76 3.43 14.07 -9.81
N ASP A 77 3.27 15.35 -10.18
CA ASP A 77 4.22 16.41 -9.83
C ASP A 77 4.15 16.82 -8.34
N GLU A 78 2.96 16.69 -7.74
CA GLU A 78 2.73 16.87 -6.31
C GLU A 78 1.61 15.92 -5.89
N LEU A 79 1.70 15.34 -4.69
CA LEU A 79 0.62 14.59 -4.04
C LEU A 79 -0.46 15.58 -3.56
N THR A 80 -0.97 16.39 -4.48
CA THR A 80 -2.04 17.32 -4.17
C THR A 80 -3.34 16.54 -4.24
N LEU A 81 -4.06 16.53 -3.12
CA LEU A 81 -5.46 16.10 -3.04
C LEU A 81 -6.37 17.15 -3.74
N ARG A 82 -5.95 17.66 -4.91
CA ARG A 82 -6.71 18.61 -5.74
C ARG A 82 -8.01 17.94 -6.14
N GLY A 83 -9.13 18.54 -5.73
CA GLY A 83 -10.46 18.00 -5.95
C GLY A 83 -11.03 17.23 -4.76
N ILE A 84 -10.28 17.04 -3.66
CA ILE A 84 -10.81 16.47 -2.41
C ILE A 84 -10.95 17.58 -1.38
N THR A 85 -12.19 17.84 -0.99
CA THR A 85 -12.50 18.76 0.12
C THR A 85 -12.43 18.02 1.44
N GLN A 86 -11.53 18.46 2.33
CA GLN A 86 -11.30 17.82 3.62
C GLN A 86 -11.88 18.65 4.75
N TYR A 87 -12.51 17.97 5.70
CA TYR A 87 -13.07 18.57 6.90
C TYR A 87 -12.67 17.75 8.12
N TYR A 88 -12.58 18.39 9.28
CA TYR A 88 -12.39 17.71 10.56
C TYR A 88 -13.44 18.18 11.56
N ALA A 89 -13.85 17.27 12.45
CA ALA A 89 -14.74 17.56 13.55
C ALA A 89 -14.09 17.09 14.86
N PHE A 90 -13.90 18.01 15.79
CA PHE A 90 -13.38 17.68 17.11
C PHE A 90 -14.55 17.27 18.02
N VAL A 91 -14.65 15.98 18.32
CA VAL A 91 -15.74 15.39 19.12
C VAL A 91 -15.22 14.33 20.06
N GLU A 92 -15.87 14.17 21.21
CA GLU A 92 -15.59 13.06 22.12
C GLU A 92 -16.00 11.72 21.48
N GLU A 93 -15.34 10.64 21.90
CA GLU A 93 -15.54 9.32 21.32
C GLU A 93 -17.01 8.85 21.34
N LYS A 94 -17.71 9.09 22.45
CA LYS A 94 -19.13 8.76 22.61
C LYS A 94 -20.04 9.53 21.65
N GLN A 95 -19.61 10.69 21.15
CA GLN A 95 -20.38 11.55 20.25
C GLN A 95 -20.13 11.27 18.77
N LYS A 96 -19.06 10.52 18.41
CA LYS A 96 -18.71 10.23 17.01
C LYS A 96 -19.85 9.61 16.22
N VAL A 97 -20.55 8.61 16.79
CA VAL A 97 -21.68 7.95 16.12
C VAL A 97 -22.84 8.91 15.87
N HIS A 98 -23.14 9.77 16.85
CA HIS A 98 -24.20 10.77 16.69
C HIS A 98 -23.85 11.84 15.65
N CYS A 99 -22.58 12.30 15.64
CA CYS A 99 -22.06 13.21 14.63
C CYS A 99 -22.15 12.59 13.23
N LEU A 100 -21.74 11.33 13.08
CA LEU A 100 -21.83 10.59 11.82
C LEU A 100 -23.27 10.49 11.31
N ASN A 101 -24.22 10.11 12.16
CA ASN A 101 -25.64 10.04 11.79
C ASN A 101 -26.19 11.41 11.38
N THR A 102 -25.75 12.48 12.05
CA THR A 102 -26.13 13.86 11.69
C THR A 102 -25.57 14.25 10.32
N LEU A 103 -24.35 13.84 9.98
CA LEU A 103 -23.75 14.06 8.66
C LEU A 103 -24.54 13.34 7.57
N PHE A 104 -24.85 12.05 7.76
CA PHE A 104 -25.67 11.29 6.80
C PHE A 104 -27.09 11.82 6.64
N SER A 105 -27.69 12.39 7.70
CA SER A 105 -29.02 13.02 7.60
C SER A 105 -29.01 14.35 6.84
N LYS A 106 -27.87 15.07 6.83
CA LYS A 106 -27.74 16.38 6.17
C LYS A 106 -27.18 16.31 4.76
N LEU A 107 -26.38 15.28 4.47
CA LEU A 107 -25.70 15.09 3.20
C LEU A 107 -26.44 14.02 2.39
N GLN A 108 -26.75 14.32 1.12
CA GLN A 108 -27.23 13.30 0.20
C GLN A 108 -26.05 12.46 -0.29
N ILE A 109 -25.88 11.28 0.31
CA ILE A 109 -24.78 10.36 0.01
C ILE A 109 -25.37 9.05 -0.49
N ASN A 110 -25.06 8.67 -1.73
CA ASN A 110 -25.51 7.39 -2.29
C ASN A 110 -24.66 6.22 -1.78
N GLN A 111 -23.33 6.40 -1.76
CA GLN A 111 -22.36 5.42 -1.29
C GLN A 111 -21.23 6.13 -0.55
N SER A 112 -20.78 5.52 0.54
CA SER A 112 -19.68 6.02 1.37
C SER A 112 -18.88 4.88 1.96
N ILE A 113 -17.60 5.16 2.23
CA ILE A 113 -16.71 4.27 2.97
C ILE A 113 -16.38 4.93 4.31
N ILE A 114 -16.54 4.18 5.41
CA ILE A 114 -16.20 4.63 6.76
C ILE A 114 -15.06 3.76 7.29
N PHE A 115 -13.91 4.38 7.54
CA PHE A 115 -12.75 3.68 8.10
C PHE A 115 -12.80 3.68 9.63
N CYS A 116 -12.57 2.51 10.23
CA CYS A 116 -12.47 2.32 11.68
C CYS A 116 -11.19 1.56 12.01
N ASN A 117 -10.57 1.89 13.15
CA ASN A 117 -9.27 1.31 13.53
C ASN A 117 -9.34 -0.15 14.05
N SER A 118 -10.53 -0.72 14.29
CA SER A 118 -10.67 -2.10 14.74
C SER A 118 -11.92 -2.78 14.20
N THR A 119 -11.84 -4.09 13.98
CA THR A 119 -12.95 -4.93 13.50
C THR A 119 -14.16 -4.87 14.44
N ASN A 120 -13.92 -4.95 15.76
CA ASN A 120 -14.97 -4.80 16.76
C ASN A 120 -15.73 -3.46 16.63
N ARG A 121 -15.02 -2.36 16.32
CA ARG A 121 -15.68 -1.07 16.08
C ARG A 121 -16.49 -1.06 14.79
N VAL A 122 -15.97 -1.68 13.73
CA VAL A 122 -16.70 -1.82 12.46
C VAL A 122 -18.03 -2.55 12.70
N GLU A 123 -18.02 -3.68 13.41
CA GLU A 123 -19.24 -4.44 13.70
C GLU A 123 -20.24 -3.66 14.56
N LEU A 124 -19.76 -2.97 15.59
CA LEU A 124 -20.62 -2.14 16.44
C LEU A 124 -21.22 -0.96 15.67
N LEU A 125 -20.45 -0.37 14.75
CA LEU A 125 -20.90 0.74 13.92
C LEU A 125 -21.92 0.26 12.87
N ALA A 126 -21.65 -0.86 12.20
CA ALA A 126 -22.54 -1.44 11.20
C ALA A 126 -23.92 -1.84 11.75
N LYS A 127 -24.04 -2.07 13.07
CA LYS A 127 -25.32 -2.32 13.74
C LYS A 127 -26.08 -1.04 14.13
N LYS A 128 -25.41 0.13 14.12
CA LYS A 128 -25.93 1.41 14.62
C LYS A 128 -26.26 2.42 13.52
N ILE A 129 -25.76 2.19 12.31
CA ILE A 129 -26.10 2.92 11.09
C ILE A 129 -27.15 2.08 10.35
#